data_AF-A0A1X6N6A1-F1
#
_entry.id   AF-A0A1X6N6A1-F1
#
_cell.length_a   1.000
_cell.length_b   1.000
_cell.length_c   1.000
_cell.angle_alpha   90.00
_cell.angle_beta   90.00
_cell.angle_gamma   90.00
#
_symmetry.space_group_name_H-M   'P 1'
#
loop_
_entity.id
_entity.type
_entity.pdbx_description
1 polymer ?
#
loop_
_entity_poly.entity_id
_entity_poly.type
_entity_poly.pdbx_seq_one_letter_code
_entity_poly.pdbx_strand_id
1 'polypeptide(L)'
;MLTDKDTFSSIASFSLASYQFRQIAFRRFFYRLYARNSAHFERCCQIPGMFTWVRNLECSTKTLSTKPDLLAKFDRLQVVEIDFFPDGLATQTDRTKLLFVHLPATITELRLTFLPRIDTQLLSVIASRFPALEMLDLTCTDRLDEECCWLCYEESSSCAVHSPVPDIYLTVENLAAAFGDALKPLKKLEHLFLGIFLSDVDVLHQHLVHRGLEMESLGDALTAPYGPDLCTFCKTGHQEATRKRELVASAWMARSLPSMKTITWSSFFAKSEPGDDTQARMTTAWVRRANGAVQVRRAPW
;
A
#
# COMPACT_ATOMS: atom_id res chain seq x y z
N MET A 1 12.95 -4.35 -2.82
CA MET A 1 13.57 -5.61 -2.35
C MET A 1 13.19 -6.75 -3.29
N LEU A 2 14.09 -7.19 -4.15
CA LEU A 2 13.91 -8.38 -4.98
C LEU A 2 14.26 -9.60 -4.12
N THR A 3 13.28 -10.13 -3.37
CA THR A 3 13.44 -11.43 -2.72
C THR A 3 13.67 -12.47 -3.81
N ASP A 4 14.78 -13.20 -3.70
CA ASP A 4 15.21 -14.30 -4.55
C ASP A 4 13.99 -15.14 -4.95
N LYS A 5 13.57 -15.06 -6.22
CA LYS A 5 12.40 -15.80 -6.70
C LYS A 5 12.76 -17.27 -6.65
N ASP A 6 12.10 -18.03 -5.78
CA ASP A 6 12.24 -19.48 -5.70
C ASP A 6 12.24 -20.07 -7.12
N THR A 7 13.40 -20.52 -7.58
CA THR A 7 13.52 -21.11 -8.91
C THR A 7 13.11 -22.57 -8.81
N PHE A 8 12.25 -23.04 -9.72
CA PHE A 8 11.80 -24.44 -9.70
C PHE A 8 12.98 -25.43 -9.77
N SER A 9 14.08 -25.03 -10.39
CA SER A 9 15.33 -25.80 -10.46
C SER A 9 15.85 -26.22 -9.08
N SER A 10 15.62 -25.44 -8.02
CA SER A 10 16.07 -25.79 -6.66
C SER A 10 15.31 -26.98 -6.07
N ILE A 11 14.08 -27.25 -6.52
CA ILE A 11 13.22 -28.35 -6.03
C ILE A 11 12.98 -29.45 -7.06
N ALA A 12 13.50 -29.30 -8.29
CA ALA A 12 13.16 -30.18 -9.41
C ALA A 12 13.47 -31.65 -9.10
N SER A 13 14.72 -31.97 -8.72
CA SER A 13 15.14 -33.34 -8.40
C SER A 13 14.32 -33.94 -7.25
N PHE A 14 14.02 -33.16 -6.22
CA PHE A 14 13.19 -33.58 -5.09
C PHE A 14 11.74 -33.88 -5.52
N SER A 15 11.17 -33.03 -6.39
CA SER A 15 9.81 -33.20 -6.90
C SER A 15 9.62 -34.40 -7.84
N LEU A 16 10.72 -34.91 -8.42
CA LEU A 16 10.73 -36.04 -9.33
C LEU A 16 10.94 -37.39 -8.63
N ALA A 17 11.43 -37.38 -7.38
CA ALA A 17 11.78 -38.61 -6.67
C ALA A 17 10.58 -39.51 -6.34
N SER A 18 9.42 -38.94 -5.98
CA SER A 18 8.18 -39.69 -5.75
C SER A 18 6.95 -38.79 -5.81
N TYR A 19 5.75 -39.39 -5.86
CA TYR A 19 4.49 -38.63 -5.76
C TYR A 19 4.40 -37.83 -4.44
N GLN A 20 4.76 -38.44 -3.31
CA GLN A 20 4.70 -37.78 -2.00
C GLN A 20 5.67 -36.59 -1.92
N PHE A 21 6.90 -36.76 -2.39
CA PHE A 21 7.88 -35.67 -2.43
C PHE A 21 7.45 -34.56 -3.38
N ARG A 22 6.82 -34.88 -4.52
CA ARG A 22 6.22 -33.88 -5.40
C ARG A 22 5.18 -33.02 -4.69
N GLN A 23 4.28 -33.64 -3.93
CA GLN A 23 3.24 -32.92 -3.18
C GLN A 23 3.85 -31.97 -2.13
N ILE A 24 4.89 -32.42 -1.41
CA ILE A 24 5.61 -31.59 -0.44
C ILE A 24 6.34 -30.44 -1.15
N ALA A 25 7.07 -30.74 -2.22
CA ALA A 25 7.81 -29.76 -3.02
C ALA A 25 6.87 -28.67 -3.55
N PHE A 26 5.76 -29.08 -4.18
CA PHE A 26 4.80 -28.16 -4.79
C PHE A 26 4.05 -27.34 -3.74
N ARG A 27 3.69 -27.93 -2.60
CA ARG A 27 3.07 -27.18 -1.50
C ARG A 27 3.97 -26.07 -0.97
N ARG A 28 5.30 -26.30 -0.93
CA ARG A 28 6.26 -25.28 -0.53
C ARG A 28 6.48 -24.25 -1.63
N PHE A 29 6.69 -24.70 -2.87
CA PHE A 29 6.96 -23.84 -4.02
C PHE A 29 5.79 -22.92 -4.36
N PHE A 30 4.57 -23.46 -4.40
CA PHE A 30 3.35 -22.70 -4.64
C PHE A 30 2.75 -22.10 -3.37
N TYR A 31 3.50 -22.01 -2.26
CA TYR A 31 3.03 -21.28 -1.08
C TYR A 31 2.73 -19.82 -1.43
N ARG A 32 3.58 -19.21 -2.28
CA ARG A 32 3.37 -17.90 -2.89
C ARG A 32 3.12 -18.07 -4.39
N LEU A 33 2.00 -17.53 -4.88
CA LEU A 33 1.66 -17.51 -6.30
C LEU A 33 1.83 -16.09 -6.84
N TYR A 34 2.74 -15.93 -7.80
CA TYR A 34 2.92 -14.69 -8.55
C TYR A 34 2.26 -14.80 -9.94
N ALA A 35 1.11 -14.17 -10.10
CA ALA A 35 0.33 -14.22 -11.33
C ALA A 35 0.68 -13.04 -12.26
N ARG A 36 1.50 -13.31 -13.30
CA ARG A 36 2.01 -12.30 -14.24
C ARG A 36 0.96 -11.73 -15.20
N ASN A 37 0.01 -12.54 -15.60
CA ASN A 37 -1.07 -12.19 -16.53
C ASN A 37 -2.19 -13.23 -16.41
N SER A 38 -3.36 -12.93 -17.00
CA SER A 38 -4.55 -13.78 -16.89
C SER A 38 -4.29 -15.21 -17.35
N ALA A 39 -3.60 -15.40 -18.49
CA ALA A 39 -3.31 -16.73 -19.01
C ALA A 39 -2.39 -17.55 -18.08
N HIS A 40 -1.40 -16.89 -17.43
CA HIS A 40 -0.56 -17.54 -16.43
C HIS A 40 -1.35 -17.95 -15.20
N PHE A 41 -2.19 -17.06 -14.67
CA PHE A 41 -3.07 -17.35 -13.53
C PHE A 41 -3.96 -18.56 -13.80
N GLU A 42 -4.63 -18.58 -14.96
CA GLU A 42 -5.52 -19.66 -15.35
C GLU A 42 -4.79 -21.01 -15.48
N ARG A 43 -3.60 -21.02 -16.08
CA ARG A 43 -2.78 -22.24 -16.18
C ARG A 43 -2.34 -22.74 -14.79
N CYS A 44 -1.96 -21.84 -13.88
CA CYS A 44 -1.64 -22.21 -12.51
C CYS A 44 -2.85 -22.84 -11.80
N CYS A 45 -4.04 -22.27 -11.98
CA CYS A 45 -5.28 -22.79 -11.40
C CYS A 45 -5.68 -24.19 -11.94
N GLN A 46 -5.10 -24.66 -13.05
CA GLN A 46 -5.30 -26.02 -13.55
C GLN A 46 -4.43 -27.06 -12.83
N ILE A 47 -3.43 -26.64 -12.05
CA ILE A 47 -2.53 -27.55 -11.32
C ILE A 47 -3.31 -28.19 -10.15
N PRO A 48 -3.41 -29.53 -10.08
CA PRO A 48 -4.10 -30.20 -8.97
C PRO A 48 -3.49 -29.81 -7.63
N GLY A 49 -4.32 -29.36 -6.68
CA GLY A 49 -3.88 -28.96 -5.34
C GLY A 49 -3.53 -27.47 -5.18
N MET A 50 -3.38 -26.72 -6.29
CA MET A 50 -3.01 -25.29 -6.28
C MET A 50 -3.82 -24.47 -5.26
N PHE A 51 -5.15 -24.60 -5.30
CA PHE A 51 -6.07 -23.87 -4.42
C PHE A 51 -5.83 -24.13 -2.92
N THR A 52 -5.33 -25.31 -2.57
CA THR A 52 -5.06 -25.73 -1.19
C THR A 52 -3.64 -25.43 -0.72
N TRP A 53 -2.72 -25.12 -1.64
CA TRP A 53 -1.30 -24.88 -1.35
C TRP A 53 -0.98 -23.40 -1.19
N VAL A 54 -1.58 -22.55 -2.02
CA VAL A 54 -1.33 -21.10 -2.01
C VAL A 54 -1.83 -20.48 -0.71
N ARG A 55 -0.97 -19.67 -0.09
CA ARG A 55 -1.28 -18.80 1.06
C ARG A 55 -1.10 -17.33 0.72
N ASN A 56 -0.18 -17.04 -0.19
CA ASN A 56 0.15 -15.69 -0.60
C ASN A 56 -0.12 -15.53 -2.09
N LEU A 57 -0.96 -14.58 -2.49
CA LEU A 57 -1.23 -14.25 -3.88
C LEU A 57 -0.72 -12.84 -4.17
N GLU A 58 0.06 -12.71 -5.24
CA GLU A 58 0.53 -11.42 -5.77
C GLU A 58 0.19 -11.34 -7.25
N CYS A 59 -0.48 -10.27 -7.66
CA CYS A 59 -0.98 -10.11 -9.01
C CYS A 59 -1.37 -8.65 -9.28
N SER A 60 -1.70 -8.34 -10.54
CA SER A 60 -2.37 -7.09 -10.89
C SER A 60 -3.87 -7.27 -11.04
N THR A 61 -4.62 -6.19 -10.88
CA THR A 61 -6.06 -6.16 -11.16
C THR A 61 -6.41 -6.66 -12.57
N LYS A 62 -5.59 -6.30 -13.58
CA LYS A 62 -5.71 -6.77 -14.96
C LYS A 62 -5.62 -8.30 -15.06
N THR A 63 -4.73 -8.91 -14.29
CA THR A 63 -4.54 -10.38 -14.27
C THR A 63 -5.78 -11.12 -13.75
N LEU A 64 -6.46 -10.56 -12.75
CA LEU A 64 -7.63 -11.18 -12.13
C LEU A 64 -8.94 -10.90 -12.87
N SER A 65 -8.95 -9.97 -13.83
CA SER A 65 -10.17 -9.47 -14.46
C SER A 65 -10.89 -10.49 -15.34
N THR A 66 -10.18 -11.50 -15.87
CA THR A 66 -10.77 -12.48 -16.81
C THR A 66 -11.58 -13.57 -16.13
N LYS A 67 -11.12 -14.05 -14.96
CA LYS A 67 -11.78 -15.13 -14.18
C LYS A 67 -11.66 -14.87 -12.67
N PRO A 68 -12.31 -13.81 -12.16
CA PRO A 68 -12.20 -13.44 -10.75
C PRO A 68 -12.84 -14.47 -9.82
N ASP A 69 -13.77 -15.29 -10.31
CA ASP A 69 -14.44 -16.37 -9.57
C ASP A 69 -13.46 -17.45 -9.07
N LEU A 70 -12.32 -17.63 -9.74
CA LEU A 70 -11.29 -18.57 -9.29
C LEU A 70 -10.68 -18.18 -7.95
N LEU A 71 -10.74 -16.90 -7.56
CA LEU A 71 -10.26 -16.43 -6.25
C LEU A 71 -11.01 -17.10 -5.10
N ALA A 72 -12.31 -17.37 -5.28
CA ALA A 72 -13.14 -17.97 -4.25
C ALA A 72 -12.76 -19.42 -3.93
N LYS A 73 -11.95 -20.06 -4.79
CA LYS A 73 -11.47 -21.43 -4.59
C LYS A 73 -10.26 -21.51 -3.66
N PHE A 74 -9.54 -20.41 -3.44
CA PHE A 74 -8.37 -20.38 -2.55
C PHE A 74 -8.80 -20.28 -1.08
N ASP A 75 -9.32 -21.39 -0.53
CA ASP A 75 -9.88 -21.49 0.83
C ASP A 75 -8.90 -21.15 1.96
N ARG A 76 -7.60 -21.23 1.68
CA ARG A 76 -6.52 -20.99 2.66
C ARG A 76 -5.71 -19.74 2.38
N LEU A 77 -6.18 -18.84 1.51
CA LEU A 77 -5.48 -17.60 1.23
C LEU A 77 -5.43 -16.71 2.49
N GLN A 78 -4.24 -16.19 2.78
CA GLN A 78 -3.95 -15.39 3.99
C GLN A 78 -3.42 -14.01 3.63
N VAL A 79 -2.53 -13.94 2.63
CA VAL A 79 -1.89 -12.70 2.19
C VAL A 79 -2.27 -12.45 0.74
N VAL A 80 -2.74 -11.25 0.45
CA VAL A 80 -3.11 -10.83 -0.91
C VAL A 80 -2.50 -9.48 -1.21
N GLU A 81 -1.75 -9.43 -2.31
CA GLU A 81 -1.17 -8.22 -2.87
C GLU A 81 -1.72 -8.00 -4.28
N ILE A 82 -2.35 -6.86 -4.50
CA ILE A 82 -2.97 -6.49 -5.78
C ILE A 82 -2.42 -5.14 -6.23
N ASP A 83 -1.77 -5.16 -7.39
CA ASP A 83 -1.30 -3.98 -8.11
C ASP A 83 -2.45 -3.35 -8.92
N PHE A 84 -2.79 -2.10 -8.60
CA PHE A 84 -3.82 -1.26 -9.23
C PHE A 84 -3.27 -0.30 -10.30
N PHE A 85 -2.00 -0.40 -10.70
CA PHE A 85 -1.41 0.41 -11.77
C PHE A 85 -2.26 0.44 -13.06
N PRO A 86 -2.88 -0.68 -13.51
CA PRO A 86 -3.73 -0.66 -14.72
C PRO A 86 -5.07 0.07 -14.59
N ASP A 87 -5.50 0.44 -13.37
CA ASP A 87 -6.78 1.10 -13.13
C ASP A 87 -6.63 2.61 -12.96
N GLY A 88 -7.68 3.37 -13.30
CA GLY A 88 -7.74 4.82 -13.07
C GLY A 88 -8.74 5.18 -11.98
N LEU A 89 -8.85 6.47 -11.68
CA LEU A 89 -9.84 7.00 -10.71
C LEU A 89 -11.27 6.54 -11.03
N ALA A 90 -11.63 6.46 -12.31
CA ALA A 90 -12.95 6.05 -12.76
C ALA A 90 -13.21 4.54 -12.64
N THR A 91 -12.17 3.69 -12.66
CA THR A 91 -12.34 2.22 -12.70
C THR A 91 -12.05 1.54 -11.36
N GLN A 92 -11.34 2.21 -10.43
CA GLN A 92 -10.95 1.66 -9.14
C GLN A 92 -12.14 1.03 -8.38
N THR A 93 -13.25 1.76 -8.24
CA THR A 93 -14.40 1.30 -7.45
C THR A 93 -15.02 0.03 -8.02
N ASP A 94 -15.23 -0.02 -9.33
CA ASP A 94 -15.82 -1.18 -9.99
C ASP A 94 -14.89 -2.39 -9.95
N ARG A 95 -13.58 -2.15 -10.13
CA ARG A 95 -12.55 -3.19 -10.01
C ARG A 95 -12.51 -3.78 -8.61
N THR A 96 -12.51 -2.95 -7.58
CA THR A 96 -12.52 -3.38 -6.18
C THR A 96 -13.74 -4.26 -5.88
N LYS A 97 -14.94 -3.83 -6.30
CA LYS A 97 -16.18 -4.61 -6.11
C LYS A 97 -16.11 -5.96 -6.82
N LEU A 98 -15.64 -5.97 -8.07
CA LEU A 98 -15.51 -7.18 -8.88
C LEU A 98 -14.58 -8.20 -8.22
N LEU A 99 -13.45 -7.76 -7.66
CA LEU A 99 -12.45 -8.66 -7.11
C LEU A 99 -12.80 -9.10 -5.67
N PHE A 100 -13.22 -8.18 -4.81
CA PHE A 100 -13.32 -8.45 -3.38
C PHE A 100 -14.47 -9.38 -3.00
N VAL A 101 -15.52 -9.45 -3.83
CA VAL A 101 -16.62 -10.41 -3.62
C VAL A 101 -16.13 -11.86 -3.70
N HIS A 102 -15.06 -12.13 -4.46
CA HIS A 102 -14.51 -13.47 -4.64
C HIS A 102 -13.32 -13.77 -3.72
N LEU A 103 -12.71 -12.76 -3.09
CA LEU A 103 -11.64 -12.99 -2.11
C LEU A 103 -12.22 -13.58 -0.81
N PRO A 104 -11.53 -14.54 -0.17
CA PRO A 104 -11.98 -15.13 1.08
C PRO A 104 -11.89 -14.14 2.25
N ALA A 105 -12.86 -14.17 3.15
CA ALA A 105 -12.90 -13.30 4.33
C ALA A 105 -11.84 -13.65 5.40
N THR A 106 -11.11 -14.75 5.22
CA THR A 106 -10.04 -15.25 6.11
C THR A 106 -8.69 -14.56 5.90
N ILE A 107 -8.57 -13.66 4.92
CA ILE A 107 -7.35 -12.90 4.66
C ILE A 107 -6.97 -12.10 5.91
N THR A 108 -5.70 -12.23 6.30
CA THR A 108 -5.10 -11.53 7.44
C THR A 108 -4.25 -10.35 7.00
N GLU A 109 -3.77 -10.35 5.74
CA GLU A 109 -2.94 -9.29 5.19
C GLU A 109 -3.40 -8.93 3.78
N LEU A 110 -3.70 -7.64 3.57
CA LEU A 110 -4.12 -7.09 2.29
C LEU A 110 -3.23 -5.92 1.94
N ARG A 111 -2.56 -6.02 0.78
CA ARG A 111 -1.77 -4.96 0.17
C ARG A 111 -2.39 -4.52 -1.15
N LEU A 112 -2.64 -3.23 -1.30
CA LEU A 112 -3.08 -2.62 -2.55
C LEU A 112 -2.09 -1.52 -2.94
N THR A 113 -1.30 -1.78 -3.98
CA THR A 113 -0.25 -0.87 -4.46
C THR A 113 -0.72 -0.12 -5.70
N PHE A 114 -0.08 1.01 -5.99
CA PHE A 114 -0.41 1.87 -7.14
C PHE A 114 -1.90 2.23 -7.22
N LEU A 115 -2.54 2.49 -6.08
CA LEU A 115 -3.93 2.95 -6.04
C LEU A 115 -4.06 4.37 -6.61
N PRO A 116 -5.05 4.65 -7.47
CA PRO A 116 -5.39 6.02 -7.84
C PRO A 116 -5.77 6.90 -6.64
N ARG A 117 -6.49 6.37 -5.65
CA ARG A 117 -6.83 7.10 -4.41
C ARG A 117 -7.18 6.16 -3.26
N ILE A 118 -7.00 6.65 -2.03
CA ILE A 118 -7.50 6.02 -0.81
C ILE A 118 -8.65 6.88 -0.26
N ASP A 119 -9.87 6.33 -0.23
CA ASP A 119 -11.07 7.03 0.23
C ASP A 119 -11.89 6.18 1.21
N THR A 120 -12.89 6.79 1.87
CA THR A 120 -13.75 6.09 2.84
C THR A 120 -14.58 4.98 2.21
N GLN A 121 -14.89 5.07 0.91
CA GLN A 121 -15.63 4.04 0.20
C GLN A 121 -14.79 2.76 0.09
N LEU A 122 -13.55 2.87 -0.37
CA LEU A 122 -12.60 1.76 -0.43
C LEU A 122 -12.39 1.15 0.95
N LEU A 123 -12.09 1.99 1.96
CA LEU A 123 -11.85 1.53 3.33
C LEU A 123 -13.07 0.80 3.92
N SER A 124 -14.29 1.29 3.68
CA SER A 124 -15.52 0.64 4.16
C SER A 124 -15.77 -0.71 3.47
N VAL A 125 -15.47 -0.81 2.17
CA VAL A 125 -15.58 -2.07 1.42
C VAL A 125 -14.57 -3.10 1.94
N ILE A 126 -13.32 -2.68 2.19
CA ILE A 126 -12.29 -3.54 2.82
C ILE A 126 -12.77 -3.99 4.20
N ALA A 127 -13.19 -3.06 5.04
CA ALA A 127 -13.55 -3.32 6.42
C ALA A 127 -14.75 -4.28 6.56
N SER A 128 -15.73 -4.15 5.68
CA SER A 128 -16.89 -5.04 5.65
C SER A 128 -16.55 -6.43 5.10
N ARG A 129 -15.59 -6.54 4.18
CA ARG A 129 -15.28 -7.80 3.51
C ARG A 129 -14.25 -8.66 4.23
N PHE A 130 -13.27 -8.06 4.90
CA PHE A 130 -12.13 -8.77 5.48
C PHE A 130 -12.06 -8.58 7.01
N PRO A 131 -13.02 -9.09 7.79
CA PRO A 131 -13.06 -8.89 9.24
C PRO A 131 -11.89 -9.52 9.99
N ALA A 132 -11.16 -10.45 9.36
CA ALA A 132 -9.98 -11.12 9.92
C ALA A 132 -8.68 -10.34 9.71
N LEU A 133 -8.73 -9.17 9.05
CA LEU A 133 -7.54 -8.42 8.67
C LEU A 133 -6.75 -7.93 9.89
N GLU A 134 -5.45 -8.25 9.89
CA GLU A 134 -4.46 -7.87 10.91
C GLU A 134 -3.49 -6.82 10.37
N MET A 135 -3.18 -6.89 9.06
CA MET A 135 -2.35 -5.92 8.35
C MET A 135 -3.07 -5.39 7.12
N LEU A 136 -3.13 -4.07 7.00
CA LEU A 136 -3.66 -3.36 5.83
C LEU A 136 -2.60 -2.40 5.30
N ASP A 137 -2.29 -2.53 4.03
CA ASP A 137 -1.29 -1.73 3.33
C ASP A 137 -1.92 -1.18 2.05
N LEU A 138 -2.04 0.15 1.97
CA LEU A 138 -2.69 0.85 0.85
C LEU A 138 -1.77 1.97 0.41
N THR A 139 -1.35 1.98 -0.86
CA THR A 139 -0.36 2.95 -1.36
C THR A 139 -0.85 3.60 -2.64
N CYS A 140 -0.93 4.93 -2.67
CA CYS A 140 -1.12 5.70 -3.90
C CYS A 140 0.14 6.45 -4.32
N THR A 141 1.07 6.70 -3.39
CA THR A 141 2.34 7.40 -3.65
C THR A 141 3.27 6.64 -4.58
N ASP A 142 3.15 5.31 -4.67
CA ASP A 142 3.88 4.48 -5.66
C ASP A 142 3.58 4.89 -7.11
N ARG A 143 2.48 5.62 -7.37
CA ARG A 143 2.15 6.10 -8.71
C ARG A 143 3.03 7.26 -9.19
N LEU A 144 3.76 7.91 -8.29
CA LEU A 144 4.59 9.04 -8.65
C LEU A 144 5.84 8.56 -9.38
N ASP A 145 5.99 8.94 -10.65
CA ASP A 145 7.12 8.54 -11.49
C ASP A 145 8.33 9.45 -11.25
N GLU A 146 9.21 9.00 -10.36
CA GLU A 146 10.44 9.71 -9.98
C GLU A 146 11.64 9.35 -10.85
N GLU A 147 11.53 8.32 -11.69
CA GLU A 147 12.66 7.77 -12.44
C GLU A 147 12.79 8.38 -13.85
N CYS A 148 11.73 9.00 -14.37
CA CYS A 148 11.68 9.51 -15.74
C CYS A 148 12.14 10.97 -15.88
N CYS A 149 11.25 11.94 -15.68
CA CYS A 149 11.50 13.37 -15.83
C CYS A 149 10.46 14.21 -15.08
N TRP A 150 10.68 15.52 -14.93
CA TRP A 150 9.75 16.41 -14.22
C TRP A 150 8.34 16.44 -14.80
N LEU A 151 8.19 16.37 -16.13
CA LEU A 151 6.88 16.34 -16.77
C LEU A 151 6.12 15.06 -16.43
N CYS A 152 6.80 13.90 -16.46
CA CYS A 152 6.18 12.62 -16.06
C CYS A 152 5.85 12.59 -14.58
N TYR A 153 6.66 13.22 -13.72
CA TYR A 153 6.36 13.34 -12.28
C TYR A 153 5.15 14.24 -12.01
N GLU A 154 5.07 15.39 -12.69
CA GLU A 154 3.90 16.26 -12.63
C GLU A 154 2.65 15.56 -13.17
N GLU A 155 2.72 14.94 -14.34
CA GLU A 155 1.60 14.21 -14.95
C GLU A 155 1.13 13.06 -14.05
N SER A 156 2.06 12.24 -13.54
CA SER A 156 1.71 11.13 -12.65
C SER A 156 1.13 11.61 -11.31
N SER A 157 1.58 12.75 -10.78
CA SER A 157 0.99 13.36 -9.58
C SER A 157 -0.48 13.76 -9.79
N SER A 158 -0.83 14.25 -10.98
CA SER A 158 -2.22 14.58 -11.32
C SER A 158 -3.14 13.36 -11.46
N CYS A 159 -2.55 12.17 -11.65
CA CYS A 159 -3.28 10.92 -11.84
C CYS A 159 -3.60 10.18 -10.53
N ALA A 160 -3.18 10.71 -9.38
CA ALA A 160 -3.38 10.11 -8.08
C ALA A 160 -3.75 11.16 -7.02
N VAL A 161 -4.57 10.76 -6.05
CA VAL A 161 -4.82 11.56 -4.85
C VAL A 161 -3.78 11.18 -3.80
N HIS A 162 -2.59 11.78 -3.89
CA HIS A 162 -1.48 11.51 -2.97
C HIS A 162 -1.51 12.37 -1.70
N SER A 163 -2.08 13.58 -1.76
CA SER A 163 -2.16 14.54 -0.66
C SER A 163 -3.60 15.04 -0.50
N PRO A 164 -4.46 14.33 0.26
CA PRO A 164 -5.89 14.62 0.29
C PRO A 164 -6.29 15.86 1.13
N VAL A 165 -5.33 16.52 1.79
CA VAL A 165 -5.56 17.72 2.62
C VAL A 165 -4.89 18.92 1.94
N PRO A 166 -5.55 20.09 1.83
CA PRO A 166 -6.89 20.41 2.33
C PRO A 166 -8.05 20.12 1.35
N ASP A 167 -7.76 19.71 0.11
CA ASP A 167 -8.75 19.70 -0.98
C ASP A 167 -9.93 18.75 -0.77
N ILE A 168 -9.68 17.53 -0.27
CA ILE A 168 -10.72 16.52 -0.03
C ILE A 168 -11.16 16.58 1.43
N TYR A 169 -10.20 16.74 2.34
CA TYR A 169 -10.45 16.91 3.76
C TYR A 169 -9.85 18.21 4.23
N LEU A 170 -10.68 19.05 4.86
CA LEU A 170 -10.26 20.35 5.36
C LEU A 170 -9.07 20.27 6.34
N THR A 171 -9.01 19.23 7.17
CA THR A 171 -7.92 19.02 8.12
C THR A 171 -7.55 17.54 8.24
N VAL A 172 -6.38 17.27 8.82
CA VAL A 172 -5.90 15.90 9.06
C VAL A 172 -6.73 15.16 10.11
N GLU A 173 -7.35 15.87 11.06
CA GLU A 173 -8.29 15.31 12.02
C GLU A 173 -9.56 14.84 11.33
N ASN A 174 -10.10 15.63 10.39
CA ASN A 174 -11.28 15.24 9.62
C ASN A 174 -11.00 13.99 8.78
N LEU A 175 -9.83 13.94 8.12
CA LEU A 175 -9.38 12.75 7.40
C LEU A 175 -9.27 11.54 8.33
N ALA A 176 -8.54 11.69 9.44
CA ALA A 176 -8.27 10.59 10.36
C ALA A 176 -9.55 10.06 11.03
N ALA A 177 -10.49 10.94 11.37
CA ALA A 177 -11.80 10.56 11.88
C ALA A 177 -12.59 9.76 10.84
N ALA A 178 -12.68 10.27 9.61
CA ALA A 178 -13.42 9.60 8.53
C ALA A 178 -12.81 8.22 8.18
N PHE A 179 -11.49 8.11 8.10
CA PHE A 179 -10.80 6.84 7.86
C PHE A 179 -10.94 5.89 9.05
N GLY A 180 -10.79 6.40 10.27
CA GLY A 180 -10.97 5.62 11.49
C GLY A 180 -12.38 5.04 11.61
N ASP A 181 -13.41 5.80 11.24
CA ASP A 181 -14.81 5.35 11.24
C ASP A 181 -15.06 4.29 10.16
N ALA A 182 -14.54 4.49 8.95
CA ALA A 182 -14.65 3.51 7.86
C ALA A 182 -13.97 2.17 8.20
N LEU A 183 -12.83 2.20 8.89
CA LEU A 183 -12.06 1.01 9.30
C LEU A 183 -12.51 0.40 10.64
N LYS A 184 -13.39 1.08 11.38
CA LYS A 184 -13.90 0.65 12.70
C LYS A 184 -14.39 -0.80 12.78
N PRO A 185 -14.97 -1.41 11.73
CA PRO A 185 -15.35 -2.83 11.75
C PRO A 185 -14.17 -3.80 11.94
N LEU A 186 -12.95 -3.41 11.55
CA LEU A 186 -11.75 -4.27 11.61
C LEU A 186 -11.20 -4.37 13.03
N LYS A 187 -11.79 -5.26 13.82
CA LYS A 187 -11.42 -5.45 15.24
C LYS A 187 -10.05 -6.08 15.45
N LYS A 188 -9.47 -6.69 14.42
CA LYS A 188 -8.15 -7.34 14.49
C LYS A 188 -7.04 -6.54 13.85
N LEU A 189 -7.33 -5.37 13.26
CA LEU A 189 -6.32 -4.58 12.55
C LEU A 189 -5.28 -4.05 13.53
N GLU A 190 -4.05 -4.56 13.40
CA GLU A 190 -2.90 -4.23 14.25
C GLU A 190 -1.92 -3.30 13.53
N HIS A 191 -1.76 -3.48 12.22
CA HIS A 191 -0.78 -2.76 11.42
C HIS A 191 -1.49 -2.10 10.24
N LEU A 192 -1.35 -0.78 10.14
CA LEU A 192 -1.92 0.00 9.05
C LEU A 192 -0.85 0.83 8.36
N PHE A 193 -0.69 0.62 7.06
CA PHE A 193 0.08 1.49 6.19
C PHE A 193 -0.87 2.24 5.24
N LEU A 194 -0.78 3.56 5.27
CA LEU A 194 -1.51 4.47 4.39
C LEU A 194 -0.49 5.32 3.64
N GLY A 195 -0.14 4.87 2.44
CA GLY A 195 0.75 5.56 1.53
C GLY A 195 0.08 6.73 0.83
N ILE A 196 -0.28 7.74 1.65
CA ILE A 196 -0.63 9.12 1.29
C ILE A 196 0.30 10.06 2.06
N PHE A 197 0.54 11.25 1.53
CA PHE A 197 1.25 12.31 2.24
C PHE A 197 0.26 13.16 3.05
N LEU A 198 0.64 13.51 4.28
CA LEU A 198 -0.13 14.44 5.13
C LEU A 198 0.42 15.89 5.12
N SER A 199 1.32 16.17 4.18
CA SER A 199 1.62 17.55 3.78
C SER A 199 0.41 18.16 3.06
N ASP A 200 0.34 19.48 2.99
CA ASP A 200 -0.64 20.13 2.11
C ASP A 200 -0.39 19.71 0.66
N VAL A 201 -1.47 19.58 -0.13
CA VAL A 201 -1.40 19.28 -1.57
C VAL A 201 -0.48 20.23 -2.33
N ASP A 202 -0.47 21.49 -1.90
CA ASP A 202 0.35 22.54 -2.50
C ASP A 202 1.85 22.33 -2.30
N VAL A 203 2.30 21.49 -1.36
CA VAL A 203 3.74 21.29 -1.14
C VAL A 203 4.42 20.71 -2.37
N LEU A 204 3.78 19.73 -3.04
CA LEU A 204 4.32 19.18 -4.27
C LEU A 204 4.20 20.18 -5.42
N HIS A 205 3.06 20.87 -5.55
CA HIS A 205 2.87 21.86 -6.61
C HIS A 205 3.85 23.03 -6.49
N GLN A 206 4.02 23.59 -5.30
CA GLN A 206 5.00 24.65 -5.02
C GLN A 206 6.42 24.16 -5.31
N HIS A 207 6.74 22.90 -4.98
CA HIS A 207 8.00 22.26 -5.31
C HIS A 207 8.26 22.21 -6.82
N LEU A 208 7.28 21.74 -7.60
CA LEU A 208 7.35 21.70 -9.06
C LEU A 208 7.53 23.11 -9.65
N VAL A 209 6.77 24.09 -9.18
CA VAL A 209 6.81 25.47 -9.69
C VAL A 209 8.18 26.12 -9.47
N HIS A 210 8.71 26.12 -8.25
CA HIS A 210 9.97 26.82 -8.01
C HIS A 210 11.17 26.09 -8.61
N ARG A 211 11.14 24.75 -8.73
CA ARG A 211 12.18 23.98 -9.40
C ARG A 211 12.13 24.10 -10.92
N GLY A 212 10.94 24.20 -11.50
CA GLY A 212 10.77 24.49 -12.92
C GLY A 212 11.47 25.79 -13.32
N LEU A 213 11.30 26.85 -12.53
CA LEU A 213 11.96 28.14 -12.75
C LEU A 213 13.50 28.05 -12.66
N GLU A 214 14.02 27.27 -11.71
CA GLU A 214 15.48 27.07 -11.58
C GLU A 214 16.06 26.28 -12.77
N MET A 215 15.34 25.28 -13.28
CA MET A 215 15.79 24.50 -14.43
C MET A 215 15.87 25.31 -15.72
N GLU A 216 14.88 26.17 -15.98
CA GLU A 216 14.91 27.09 -17.12
C GLU A 216 16.14 28.00 -17.09
N SER A 217 16.61 28.37 -15.89
CA SER A 217 17.76 29.26 -15.72
C SER A 217 19.12 28.58 -15.91
N LEU A 218 19.22 27.28 -15.58
CA LEU A 218 20.50 26.55 -15.58
C LEU A 218 20.82 25.88 -16.92
N GLY A 219 19.85 25.79 -17.83
CA GLY A 219 20.03 25.17 -19.15
C GLY A 219 20.43 23.69 -19.09
N ASP A 220 20.31 23.07 -17.91
CA ASP A 220 20.79 21.72 -17.65
C ASP A 220 19.67 20.71 -17.93
N ALA A 221 19.98 19.77 -18.81
CA ALA A 221 19.03 18.81 -19.32
C ALA A 221 18.77 17.72 -18.28
N LEU A 222 17.50 17.64 -17.84
CA LEU A 222 16.84 16.38 -17.47
C LEU A 222 17.54 15.52 -16.40
N THR A 223 17.96 16.10 -15.28
CA THR A 223 18.13 15.27 -14.08
C THR A 223 16.77 14.73 -13.65
N ALA A 224 16.72 13.47 -13.22
CA ALA A 224 15.51 12.87 -12.66
C ALA A 224 14.90 13.79 -11.58
N PRO A 225 13.57 13.91 -11.52
CA PRO A 225 12.92 14.71 -10.50
C PRO A 225 13.26 14.15 -9.13
N TYR A 226 13.36 15.03 -8.16
CA TYR A 226 13.49 14.64 -6.77
C TYR A 226 12.33 15.21 -5.97
N GLY A 227 11.91 14.52 -4.91
CA GLY A 227 10.78 14.94 -4.12
C GLY A 227 11.07 16.17 -3.23
N PRO A 228 10.04 16.76 -2.61
CA PRO A 228 10.19 17.79 -1.57
C PRO A 228 11.16 17.41 -0.44
N ASP A 229 11.45 16.12 -0.26
CA ASP A 229 12.38 15.52 0.69
C ASP A 229 13.85 15.84 0.43
N LEU A 230 14.21 16.37 -0.74
CA LEU A 230 15.57 16.81 -1.05
C LEU A 230 15.66 18.34 -1.26
N CYS A 231 14.54 19.06 -1.23
CA CYS A 231 14.51 20.52 -1.32
C CYS A 231 14.65 21.20 0.06
N THR A 232 15.67 22.06 0.20
CA THR A 232 15.92 22.81 1.45
C THR A 232 14.80 23.79 1.77
N PHE A 233 14.22 24.44 0.77
CA PHE A 233 13.08 25.35 0.93
C PHE A 233 11.86 24.59 1.47
N CYS A 234 11.51 23.46 0.84
CA CYS A 234 10.38 22.63 1.28
C CYS A 234 10.59 22.06 2.69
N LYS A 235 11.81 21.60 3.01
CA LYS A 235 12.13 21.11 4.36
C LYS A 235 11.91 22.18 5.41
N THR A 236 12.48 23.37 5.22
CA THR A 236 12.36 24.46 6.19
C THR A 236 10.90 24.91 6.34
N GLY A 237 10.14 24.95 5.24
CA GLY A 237 8.74 25.41 5.25
C GLY A 237 7.74 24.40 5.83
N HIS A 238 7.91 23.10 5.56
CA HIS A 238 6.81 22.13 5.73
C HIS A 238 7.15 20.91 6.61
N GLN A 239 8.43 20.63 6.89
CA GLN A 239 8.83 19.41 7.60
C GLN A 239 8.18 19.30 8.98
N GLU A 240 8.30 20.32 9.82
CA GLU A 240 7.80 20.27 11.20
C GLU A 240 6.27 20.13 11.24
N ALA A 241 5.57 20.91 10.43
CA ALA A 241 4.11 20.88 10.35
C ALA A 241 3.59 19.51 9.86
N THR A 242 4.19 18.95 8.81
CA THR A 242 3.81 17.63 8.27
C THR A 242 4.04 16.54 9.30
N ARG A 243 5.20 16.54 9.97
CA ARG A 243 5.47 15.58 11.04
C ARG A 243 4.51 15.75 12.21
N LYS A 244 4.12 16.96 12.60
CA LYS A 244 3.11 17.14 13.64
C LYS A 244 1.76 16.53 13.23
N ARG A 245 1.35 16.74 11.98
CA ARG A 245 0.10 16.21 11.41
C ARG A 245 0.05 14.68 11.38
N GLU A 246 1.13 14.01 11.01
CA GLU A 246 1.25 12.54 11.04
C GLU A 246 0.99 11.97 12.44
N LEU A 247 1.56 12.57 13.49
CA LEU A 247 1.31 12.13 14.87
C LEU A 247 -0.15 12.37 15.30
N VAL A 248 -0.72 13.52 14.92
CA VAL A 248 -2.11 13.86 15.22
C VAL A 248 -3.07 12.88 14.54
N ALA A 249 -2.89 12.63 13.24
CA ALA A 249 -3.69 11.68 12.48
C ALA A 249 -3.59 10.27 13.06
N SER A 250 -2.38 9.80 13.37
CA SER A 250 -2.16 8.50 14.04
C SER A 250 -2.88 8.41 15.38
N ALA A 251 -2.84 9.47 16.20
CA ALA A 251 -3.55 9.49 17.49
C ALA A 251 -5.08 9.42 17.33
N TRP A 252 -5.63 10.12 16.33
CA TRP A 252 -7.06 10.05 16.02
C TRP A 252 -7.48 8.66 15.54
N MET A 253 -6.77 8.08 14.57
CA MET A 253 -7.06 6.74 14.07
C MET A 253 -6.93 5.67 15.16
N ALA A 254 -5.89 5.76 16.00
CA ALA A 254 -5.69 4.85 17.11
C ALA A 254 -6.84 4.88 18.13
N ARG A 255 -7.56 5.99 18.29
CA ARG A 255 -8.75 6.03 19.15
C ARG A 255 -9.91 5.22 18.58
N SER A 256 -10.07 5.20 17.26
CA SER A 256 -11.15 4.47 16.58
C SER A 256 -10.86 2.98 16.41
N LEU A 257 -9.59 2.58 16.37
CA LEU A 257 -9.14 1.22 16.04
C LEU A 257 -8.50 0.53 17.25
N PRO A 258 -9.21 -0.31 18.03
CA PRO A 258 -8.77 -0.76 19.35
C PRO A 258 -7.54 -1.67 19.34
N SER A 259 -7.34 -2.47 18.29
CA SER A 259 -6.21 -3.41 18.20
C SER A 259 -4.97 -2.81 17.56
N MET A 260 -5.04 -1.55 17.13
CA MET A 260 -3.96 -0.88 16.42
C MET A 260 -2.68 -0.82 17.27
N LYS A 261 -1.57 -1.31 16.69
CA LYS A 261 -0.21 -1.28 17.25
C LYS A 261 0.67 -0.28 16.49
N THR A 262 0.57 -0.23 15.16
CA THR A 262 1.38 0.69 14.34
C THR A 262 0.56 1.32 13.22
N ILE A 263 0.81 2.60 12.97
CA ILE A 263 0.28 3.33 11.82
C ILE A 263 1.45 3.95 11.08
N THR A 264 1.56 3.69 9.78
CA THR A 264 2.64 4.18 8.94
C THR A 264 2.08 5.01 7.79
N TRP A 265 2.76 6.11 7.50
CA TRP A 265 2.41 7.06 6.44
C TRP A 265 3.56 7.18 5.45
N SER A 266 3.26 7.45 4.18
CA SER A 266 4.26 8.02 3.27
C SER A 266 4.59 9.44 3.72
N SER A 267 5.88 9.80 3.70
CA SER A 267 6.36 11.10 4.16
C SER A 267 7.55 11.58 3.35
N PHE A 268 7.41 12.73 2.70
CA PHE A 268 8.55 13.47 2.16
C PHE A 268 9.52 13.94 3.25
N PHE A 269 9.15 13.89 4.52
CA PHE A 269 9.95 14.51 5.58
C PHE A 269 10.32 13.51 6.69
N ALA A 270 10.42 12.23 6.32
CA ALA A 270 11.02 11.19 7.15
C ALA A 270 12.46 11.57 7.52
N LYS A 271 12.87 11.28 8.76
CA LYS A 271 14.22 11.55 9.27
C LYS A 271 14.98 10.26 9.56
N SER A 272 16.26 10.36 9.87
CA SER A 272 17.01 9.22 10.44
C SER A 272 16.72 9.07 11.95
N GLU A 273 15.45 9.01 12.32
CA GLU A 273 14.96 8.80 13.69
C GLU A 273 14.30 7.41 13.79
N PRO A 274 14.19 6.79 14.99
CA PRO A 274 13.45 5.55 15.14
C PRO A 274 12.06 5.64 14.49
N GLY A 275 11.69 4.64 13.69
CA GLY A 275 10.37 4.58 13.02
C GLY A 275 10.22 5.30 11.73
N ASP A 276 11.20 6.10 11.37
CA ASP A 276 11.28 6.68 10.06
C ASP A 276 12.17 5.78 9.18
N ASP A 277 11.78 5.61 7.92
CA ASP A 277 12.59 5.00 6.87
C ASP A 277 12.78 6.06 5.78
N THR A 278 13.96 6.69 5.76
CA THR A 278 14.25 7.75 4.78
C THR A 278 14.36 7.23 3.36
N GLN A 279 14.74 5.95 3.17
CA GLN A 279 14.87 5.36 1.84
C GLN A 279 13.50 5.01 1.26
N ALA A 280 12.62 4.44 2.09
CA ALA A 280 11.25 4.14 1.70
C ALA A 280 10.29 5.33 1.85
N ARG A 281 10.79 6.48 2.34
CA ARG A 281 10.00 7.68 2.65
C ARG A 281 8.77 7.37 3.51
N MET A 282 8.99 6.70 4.63
CA MET A 282 7.93 6.29 5.54
C MET A 282 8.16 6.85 6.95
N THR A 283 7.06 7.18 7.64
CA THR A 283 7.06 7.51 9.07
C THR A 283 6.10 6.57 9.79
N THR A 284 6.59 5.84 10.79
CA THR A 284 5.80 4.90 11.61
C THR A 284 5.56 5.46 13.00
N ALA A 285 4.30 5.43 13.42
CA ALA A 285 3.85 5.76 14.75
C ALA A 285 3.41 4.50 15.51
N TRP A 286 3.89 4.34 16.74
CA TRP A 286 3.53 3.24 17.64
C TRP A 286 2.47 3.66 18.63
N VAL A 287 1.47 2.80 18.77
CA VAL A 287 0.32 2.99 19.64
C VAL A 287 0.54 2.18 20.92
N ARG A 288 0.41 2.85 22.08
CA ARG A 288 0.30 2.20 23.38
C ARG A 288 -1.03 2.58 24.03
N ARG A 289 -1.68 1.58 24.62
CA ARG A 289 -2.88 1.76 25.44
C ARG A 289 -2.54 1.40 26.87
N ALA A 290 -2.66 2.36 27.76
CA ALA A 290 -2.43 2.16 29.18
C ALA A 290 -3.41 3.02 29.97
N ASN A 291 -4.06 2.44 30.99
CA ASN A 291 -4.99 3.14 31.88
C ASN A 291 -6.13 3.89 31.14
N GLY A 292 -6.66 3.30 30.07
CA GLY A 292 -7.70 3.91 29.24
C GLY A 292 -7.23 5.05 28.34
N ALA A 293 -5.96 5.45 28.40
CA ALA A 293 -5.38 6.46 27.52
C ALA A 293 -4.71 5.83 26.30
N VAL A 294 -4.81 6.52 25.15
CA VAL A 294 -4.11 6.18 23.90
C VAL A 294 -2.92 7.13 23.76
N GLN A 295 -1.72 6.56 23.70
CA GLN A 295 -0.47 7.28 23.50
C GLN A 295 0.13 6.87 22.16
N VAL A 296 0.63 7.85 21.41
CA VAL A 296 1.26 7.64 20.10
C VAL A 296 2.60 8.35 20.07
N ARG A 297 3.64 7.65 19.60
CA ARG A 297 4.99 8.22 19.41
C ARG A 297 5.70 7.58 18.22
N ARG A 298 6.75 8.23 17.70
CA ARG A 298 7.64 7.69 16.65
C ARG A 298 8.76 6.82 17.25
N ALA A 299 8.47 5.98 18.22
CA ALA A 299 9.46 5.00 18.68
C ALA A 299 8.75 3.78 19.30
N PRO A 300 9.28 2.56 19.12
CA PRO A 300 8.77 1.38 19.83
C PRO A 300 8.77 1.62 21.34
N TRP A 301 7.82 1.02 22.06
CA TRP A 301 7.67 1.17 23.52
C TRP A 301 8.70 0.40 24.33
#